data_AF-A0A2E9PUE1-F1
#
_entry.id   AF-A0A2E9PUE1-F1
#
_cell.length_a   1.000
_cell.length_b   1.000
_cell.length_c   1.000
_cell.angle_alpha   90.00
_cell.angle_beta   90.00
_cell.angle_gamma   90.00
#
_symmetry.space_group_name_H-M   'P 1'
#
loop_
_entity.id
_entity.type
_entity.pdbx_description
1 polymer ?
#
loop_
_entity_poly.entity_id
_entity_poly.type
_entity_poly.pdbx_seq_one_letter_code
_entity_poly.pdbx_strand_id
1 'polypeptide(L)'
;MGQDKGLLQLAEVPLVERVLLQVAGLSDEAMLITNRPDEYRRFGVPVRTDVRPGTGALGGLYSALHYATHDCILVLSCDMPFVNRPLLEHILGLAPGWDAVVPRLGVSDRIEPLRALYRKSCVRPIVDALDAGRRRVISF
;
A
#
# COMPACT_ATOMS: atom_id res chain seq x y z
N MET A 1 -19.40 -11.57 6.82
CA MET A 1 -19.13 -12.92 6.28
C MET A 1 -18.42 -12.74 4.95
N GLY A 2 -17.19 -13.22 4.83
CA GLY A 2 -16.34 -13.05 3.66
C GLY A 2 -14.86 -13.13 4.05
N GLN A 3 -14.12 -14.04 3.40
CA GLN A 3 -12.67 -14.17 3.54
C GLN A 3 -12.01 -12.87 3.08
N ASP A 4 -10.98 -12.41 3.79
CA ASP A 4 -10.22 -11.24 3.35
C ASP A 4 -9.58 -11.53 1.99
N LYS A 5 -9.67 -10.58 1.06
CA LYS A 5 -9.18 -10.72 -0.32
C LYS A 5 -7.69 -11.06 -0.35
N GLY A 6 -6.89 -10.49 0.57
CA GLY A 6 -5.46 -10.78 0.63
C GLY A 6 -5.12 -12.23 0.98
N LEU A 7 -6.07 -12.94 1.60
CA LEU A 7 -5.92 -14.35 2.00
C LEU A 7 -6.52 -15.33 0.99
N LEU A 8 -7.11 -14.84 -0.10
CA LEU A 8 -7.52 -15.70 -1.21
C LEU A 8 -6.30 -16.41 -1.78
N GLN A 9 -6.48 -17.67 -2.16
CA GLN A 9 -5.40 -18.48 -2.72
C GLN A 9 -5.41 -18.39 -4.24
N LEU A 10 -4.25 -18.15 -4.82
CA LEU A 10 -3.98 -18.31 -6.25
C LEU A 10 -2.92 -19.38 -6.40
N ALA A 11 -3.28 -20.51 -7.02
CA ALA A 11 -2.44 -21.71 -7.06
C ALA A 11 -1.85 -22.04 -5.67
N GLU A 12 -2.75 -22.22 -4.69
CA GLU A 12 -2.46 -22.59 -3.29
C GLU A 12 -1.67 -21.58 -2.46
N VAL A 13 -1.19 -20.49 -3.06
CA VAL A 13 -0.46 -19.42 -2.36
C VAL A 13 -1.36 -18.21 -2.11
N PRO A 14 -1.45 -17.70 -0.87
CA PRO A 14 -2.19 -16.46 -0.56
C PRO A 14 -1.73 -15.26 -1.40
N LEU A 15 -2.66 -14.39 -1.83
CA LEU A 15 -2.32 -13.21 -2.63
C LEU A 15 -1.29 -12.31 -1.94
N VAL A 16 -1.47 -12.08 -0.63
CA VAL A 16 -0.53 -11.27 0.17
C VAL A 16 0.88 -11.83 0.16
N GLU A 17 1.03 -13.16 0.20
CA GLU A 17 2.35 -13.81 0.17
C GLU A 17 3.03 -13.62 -1.19
N ARG A 18 2.26 -13.69 -2.28
CA ARG A 18 2.76 -13.37 -3.63
C ARG A 18 3.26 -11.94 -3.73
N VAL A 19 2.53 -10.98 -3.14
CA VAL A 19 2.95 -9.56 -3.12
C VAL A 19 4.20 -9.37 -2.27
N LEU A 20 4.27 -10.01 -1.09
CA LEU A 20 5.46 -9.96 -0.22
C LEU A 20 6.72 -10.47 -0.93
N LEU A 21 6.61 -11.55 -1.71
CA LEU A 21 7.73 -12.05 -2.52
C LEU A 21 8.19 -11.03 -3.57
N GLN A 22 7.27 -10.28 -4.18
CA GLN A 22 7.62 -9.27 -5.18
C GLN A 22 8.37 -8.07 -4.58
N VAL A 23 8.10 -7.73 -3.31
CA VAL A 23 8.77 -6.61 -2.62
C VAL A 23 10.00 -6.99 -1.81
N ALA A 24 10.26 -8.28 -1.60
CA ALA A 24 11.36 -8.75 -0.77
C ALA A 24 12.72 -8.16 -1.22
N GLY A 25 13.39 -7.41 -0.37
CA GLY A 25 14.67 -6.76 -0.68
C GLY A 25 14.58 -5.52 -1.59
N LEU A 26 13.39 -4.97 -1.84
CA LEU A 26 13.23 -3.65 -2.47
C LEU A 26 13.26 -2.50 -1.45
N SER A 27 13.11 -2.80 -0.16
CA SER A 27 13.05 -1.83 0.93
C SER A 27 13.75 -2.37 2.17
N ASP A 28 14.19 -1.46 3.04
CA ASP A 28 14.81 -1.79 4.34
C ASP A 28 13.80 -2.41 5.33
N GLU A 29 12.51 -2.09 5.17
CA GLU A 29 11.41 -2.63 5.97
C GLU A 29 10.19 -2.95 5.12
N ALA A 30 9.37 -3.89 5.59
CA ALA A 30 8.06 -4.21 5.03
C ALA A 30 7.05 -4.36 6.17
N MET A 31 5.80 -3.96 5.95
CA MET A 31 4.73 -4.13 6.92
C MET A 31 3.39 -4.35 6.22
N LEU A 32 2.44 -4.94 6.94
CA LEU A 32 1.06 -5.11 6.50
C LEU A 32 0.13 -4.20 7.31
N ILE A 33 -0.71 -3.44 6.60
CA ILE A 33 -1.81 -2.69 7.22
C ILE A 33 -3.10 -3.50 7.06
N THR A 34 -3.72 -3.90 8.17
CA THR A 34 -4.96 -4.66 8.17
C THR A 34 -5.73 -4.47 9.47
N ASN A 35 -7.05 -4.50 9.40
CA ASN A 35 -7.93 -4.51 10.58
C ASN A 35 -8.18 -5.93 11.12
N ARG A 36 -7.49 -6.95 10.58
CA ARG A 36 -7.54 -8.35 11.03
C ARG A 36 -6.14 -8.90 11.32
N PRO A 37 -5.39 -8.31 12.27
CA PRO A 37 -3.97 -8.59 12.42
C PRO A 37 -3.67 -10.07 12.67
N ASP A 38 -4.53 -10.76 13.43
CA ASP A 38 -4.38 -12.17 13.78
C ASP A 38 -4.31 -13.08 12.54
N GLU A 39 -5.02 -12.75 11.46
CA GLU A 39 -5.02 -13.54 10.22
C GLU A 39 -3.72 -13.39 9.40
N TYR A 40 -2.95 -12.33 9.67
CA TYR A 40 -1.76 -11.94 8.88
C TYR A 40 -0.43 -12.11 9.62
N ARG A 41 -0.41 -12.28 10.96
CA ARG A 41 0.84 -12.45 11.72
C ARG A 41 1.71 -13.60 11.23
N ARG A 42 1.10 -14.62 10.61
CA ARG A 42 1.79 -15.79 10.04
C ARG A 42 2.76 -15.46 8.89
N PHE A 43 2.65 -14.28 8.27
CA PHE A 43 3.50 -13.90 7.13
C PHE A 43 4.86 -13.31 7.52
N GLY A 44 5.20 -13.28 8.82
CA GLY A 44 6.55 -12.96 9.29
C GLY A 44 6.98 -11.49 9.15
N VAL A 45 6.07 -10.60 8.75
CA VAL A 45 6.30 -9.15 8.70
C VAL A 45 5.47 -8.44 9.78
N PRO A 46 5.91 -7.27 10.28
CA PRO A 46 5.11 -6.43 11.16
C PRO A 46 3.69 -6.20 10.62
N VAL A 47 2.69 -6.40 11.48
CA VAL A 47 1.29 -6.17 11.15
C VAL A 47 0.76 -5.02 12.02
N ARG A 48 0.21 -4.00 11.38
CA ARG A 48 -0.36 -2.82 12.03
C ARG A 48 -1.82 -2.65 11.63
N THR A 49 -2.60 -2.06 12.52
CA THR A 49 -4.00 -1.70 12.28
C THR A 49 -4.12 -0.26 11.81
N ASP A 50 -5.28 0.13 11.29
CA ASP A 50 -5.51 1.52 10.92
C ASP A 50 -5.37 2.45 12.15
N VAL A 51 -4.63 3.55 11.99
CA VAL A 51 -4.55 4.64 12.98
C VAL A 51 -5.89 5.36 13.10
N ARG A 52 -6.63 5.45 11.98
CA ARG A 52 -8.00 6.00 11.90
C ARG A 52 -8.94 4.94 11.33
N PRO A 53 -9.47 4.02 12.15
CA PRO A 53 -10.34 2.95 11.67
C PRO A 53 -11.54 3.45 10.88
N GLY A 54 -11.97 2.68 9.87
CA GLY A 54 -13.18 2.99 9.08
C GLY A 54 -13.01 4.09 8.03
N THR A 55 -11.79 4.54 7.76
CA THR A 55 -11.51 5.60 6.78
C THR A 55 -11.10 5.10 5.39
N GLY A 56 -11.26 3.80 5.13
CA GLY A 56 -11.05 3.18 3.82
C GLY A 56 -9.58 3.19 3.38
N ALA A 57 -9.35 3.08 2.07
CA ALA A 57 -8.00 2.95 1.51
C ALA A 57 -7.10 4.17 1.81
N LEU A 58 -7.66 5.38 1.88
CA LEU A 58 -6.91 6.56 2.28
C LEU A 58 -6.42 6.47 3.74
N GLY A 59 -7.25 5.89 4.62
CA GLY A 59 -6.87 5.56 5.99
C GLY A 59 -5.74 4.56 6.10
N GLY A 60 -5.77 3.53 5.26
CA GLY A 60 -4.69 2.55 5.16
C GLY A 60 -3.38 3.19 4.72
N LEU A 61 -3.42 4.06 3.70
CA LEU A 61 -2.25 4.83 3.26
C LEU A 61 -1.71 5.75 4.37
N TYR A 62 -2.60 6.48 5.06
CA TYR A 62 -2.22 7.30 6.22
C TYR A 62 -1.51 6.46 7.29
N SER A 63 -2.05 5.29 7.61
CA SER A 63 -1.49 4.39 8.62
C SER A 63 -0.13 3.86 8.20
N ALA A 64 0.05 3.49 6.93
CA ALA A 64 1.35 3.09 6.39
C ALA A 64 2.39 4.22 6.54
N LEU A 65 2.06 5.45 6.14
CA LEU A 65 2.96 6.60 6.28
C LEU A 65 3.25 6.97 7.74
N HIS A 66 2.26 6.80 8.62
CA HIS A 66 2.40 7.08 10.05
C HIS A 66 3.37 6.09 10.72
N TYR A 67 3.30 4.80 10.38
CA TYR A 67 4.17 3.77 10.96
C TYR A 67 5.52 3.63 10.27
N ALA A 68 5.67 4.11 9.03
CA ALA A 68 6.92 4.07 8.28
C ALA A 68 8.05 4.76 9.06
N THR A 69 9.21 4.12 9.13
CA THR A 69 10.39 4.74 9.73
C THR A 69 11.09 5.64 8.72
N HIS A 70 11.03 5.28 7.44
CA HIS A 70 11.64 6.02 6.32
C HIS A 70 10.73 7.15 5.82
N ASP A 71 11.33 8.13 5.13
CA ASP A 71 10.60 9.27 4.54
C ASP A 71 9.71 8.86 3.35
N CYS A 72 10.08 7.77 2.68
CA CYS A 72 9.47 7.33 1.43
C CYS A 72 9.06 5.86 1.55
N ILE A 73 7.85 5.53 1.08
CA ILE A 73 7.32 4.17 1.09
C ILE A 73 6.79 3.75 -0.28
N LEU A 74 6.95 2.46 -0.59
CA LEU A 74 6.23 1.80 -1.68
C LEU A 74 4.95 1.17 -1.11
N VAL A 75 3.80 1.51 -1.69
CA VAL A 75 2.48 1.03 -1.25
C VAL A 75 1.89 0.12 -2.30
N LEU A 76 1.47 -1.06 -1.84
CA LEU A 76 0.89 -2.12 -2.66
C LEU A 76 -0.37 -2.68 -2.01
N SER A 77 -1.44 -2.82 -2.80
CA SER A 77 -2.61 -3.59 -2.38
C SER A 77 -2.27 -5.08 -2.34
N CYS A 78 -2.74 -5.78 -1.30
CA CYS A 78 -2.51 -7.22 -1.13
C CYS A 78 -3.28 -8.10 -2.14
N ASP A 79 -4.19 -7.52 -2.92
CA ASP A 79 -4.98 -8.20 -3.95
C ASP A 79 -4.40 -8.08 -5.38
N MET A 80 -3.16 -7.59 -5.52
CA MET A 80 -2.45 -7.41 -6.79
C MET A 80 -1.31 -8.45 -6.99
N PRO A 81 -1.62 -9.76 -7.11
CA PRO A 81 -0.60 -10.83 -7.13
C PRO A 81 0.28 -10.84 -8.39
N PHE A 82 -0.11 -10.13 -9.44
CA PHE A 82 0.62 -10.03 -10.72
C PHE A 82 1.47 -8.76 -10.81
N VAL A 83 1.74 -8.10 -9.67
CA VAL A 83 2.67 -6.99 -9.65
C VAL A 83 4.05 -7.47 -10.10
N ASN A 84 4.67 -6.68 -10.97
CA ASN A 84 5.93 -7.02 -11.62
C ASN A 84 7.06 -6.22 -10.97
N ARG A 85 8.09 -6.90 -10.45
CA ARG A 85 9.25 -6.28 -9.80
C ARG A 85 9.91 -5.17 -10.61
N PRO A 86 10.29 -5.36 -11.90
CA PRO A 86 10.77 -4.29 -12.77
C PRO A 86 9.95 -2.99 -12.75
N LEU A 87 8.62 -3.07 -12.64
CA LEU A 87 7.78 -1.87 -12.51
C LEU A 87 7.99 -1.18 -11.15
N LEU A 88 8.12 -1.96 -10.08
CA LEU A 88 8.38 -1.43 -8.74
C LEU A 88 9.74 -0.75 -8.66
N GLU A 89 10.77 -1.36 -9.22
CA GLU A 89 12.11 -0.79 -9.33
C GLU A 89 12.10 0.51 -10.15
N HIS A 90 11.33 0.54 -11.24
CA HIS A 90 11.16 1.75 -12.03
C HIS A 90 10.47 2.88 -11.23
N ILE A 91 9.41 2.56 -10.48
CA ILE A 91 8.73 3.54 -9.59
C ILE A 91 9.72 4.08 -8.54
N LEU A 92 10.51 3.21 -7.92
CA LEU A 92 11.52 3.59 -6.93
C LEU A 92 12.60 4.52 -7.53
N GLY A 93 13.06 4.23 -8.76
CA GLY A 93 14.02 5.07 -9.47
C GLY A 93 13.52 6.48 -9.79
N LEU A 94 12.19 6.66 -9.88
CA LEU A 94 11.55 7.96 -10.11
C LEU A 94 11.28 8.75 -8.83
N ALA A 95 11.52 8.18 -7.65
CA ALA A 95 11.22 8.80 -6.36
C ALA A 95 11.92 10.15 -6.07
N PRO A 96 13.17 10.40 -6.52
CA PRO A 96 13.85 11.66 -6.21
C PRO A 96 13.08 12.88 -6.75
N GLY A 97 12.81 13.86 -5.87
CA GLY A 97 12.15 15.12 -6.23
C GLY A 97 10.63 15.09 -6.31
N TRP A 98 9.98 13.95 -5.99
CA TRP A 98 8.52 13.81 -6.05
C TRP A 98 7.93 13.35 -4.71
N ASP A 99 6.77 13.90 -4.34
CA ASP A 99 6.00 13.49 -3.17
C ASP A 99 5.26 12.17 -3.39
N ALA A 100 4.83 11.92 -4.63
CA ALA A 100 4.18 10.68 -5.02
C ALA A 100 4.53 10.30 -6.46
N VAL A 101 4.69 9.01 -6.71
CA VAL A 101 4.86 8.44 -8.06
C VAL A 101 3.78 7.39 -8.26
N VAL A 102 2.83 7.68 -9.15
CA VAL A 102 1.64 6.85 -9.37
C VAL A 102 1.56 6.42 -10.84
N PRO A 103 1.54 5.11 -11.13
CA PRO A 103 1.48 4.63 -12.51
C PRO A 103 0.09 4.87 -13.11
N ARG A 104 0.07 5.23 -14.41
CA ARG A 104 -1.14 5.29 -15.26
C ARG A 104 -1.32 3.96 -15.99
N LEU A 105 -2.56 3.52 -16.13
CA LEU A 105 -2.91 2.27 -16.83
C LEU A 105 -3.11 2.56 -18.32
N GLY A 106 -2.16 2.16 -19.18
CA GLY A 106 -1.99 2.67 -20.55
C GLY A 106 -3.20 2.71 -21.52
N VAL A 107 -4.32 2.05 -21.25
CA VAL A 107 -5.54 2.12 -22.11
C VAL A 107 -6.58 3.11 -21.56
N SER A 108 -6.37 3.68 -20.38
CA SER A 108 -7.30 4.62 -19.73
C SER A 108 -6.54 5.68 -18.93
N ASP A 109 -7.11 6.87 -18.74
CA ASP A 109 -6.54 7.87 -17.80
C ASP A 109 -6.65 7.47 -16.32
N ARG A 110 -6.92 6.19 -16.03
CA ARG A 110 -6.96 5.66 -14.68
C ARG A 110 -5.55 5.48 -14.14
N ILE A 111 -5.39 5.88 -12.88
CA ILE A 111 -4.17 5.68 -12.09
C ILE A 111 -4.35 4.51 -11.14
N GLU A 112 -3.24 3.90 -10.73
CA GLU A 112 -3.24 2.86 -9.69
C GLU A 112 -2.55 3.37 -8.42
N PRO A 113 -3.29 4.03 -7.51
CA PRO A 113 -2.71 4.66 -6.33
C PRO A 113 -2.31 3.66 -5.24
N LEU A 114 -2.72 2.40 -5.32
CA LEU A 114 -2.28 1.33 -4.42
C LEU A 114 -1.21 0.45 -5.07
N ARG A 115 -0.49 0.99 -6.04
CA ARG A 115 0.77 0.46 -6.60
C ARG A 115 1.66 1.66 -6.90
N ALA A 116 2.03 2.37 -5.86
CA ALA A 116 2.59 3.71 -5.96
C ALA A 116 3.54 3.99 -4.82
N LEU A 117 4.36 5.01 -5.01
CA LEU A 117 5.27 5.52 -4.01
C LEU A 117 4.72 6.81 -3.41
N TYR A 118 4.89 6.98 -2.10
CA TYR A 118 4.47 8.17 -1.36
C TYR A 118 5.52 8.58 -0.34
N ARG A 119 5.67 9.89 -0.14
CA ARG A 119 6.49 10.47 0.92
C ARG A 119 5.67 10.89 2.13
N LYS A 120 6.35 11.08 3.26
CA LYS A 120 5.74 11.64 4.48
C LYS A 120 5.18 13.04 4.28
N SER A 121 5.64 13.81 3.29
CA SER A 121 5.03 15.08 2.89
C SER A 121 3.55 14.95 2.51
N CYS A 122 3.10 13.78 2.01
CA CYS A 122 1.70 13.51 1.72
C CYS A 122 0.81 13.42 2.98
N VAL A 123 1.38 13.24 4.18
CA VAL A 123 0.61 13.02 5.41
C VAL A 123 -0.35 14.17 5.68
N ARG A 124 0.09 15.43 5.52
CA ARG A 124 -0.76 16.57 5.84
C ARG A 124 -1.97 16.67 4.89
N PRO A 125 -1.80 16.68 3.56
CA PRO A 125 -2.92 16.61 2.61
C PRO A 125 -3.86 15.42 2.86
N ILE A 126 -3.32 14.24 3.20
CA ILE A 126 -4.11 13.05 3.52
C ILE A 126 -4.98 13.28 4.76
N VAL A 127 -4.41 13.83 5.84
CA VAL A 127 -5.17 14.14 7.07
C VAL A 127 -6.28 15.15 6.79
N ASP A 128 -5.98 16.23 6.07
CA ASP A 128 -6.98 17.25 5.70
C ASP A 128 -8.10 16.62 4.85
N ALA A 129 -7.77 15.67 3.97
CA ALA A 129 -8.76 14.94 3.18
C ALA A 129 -9.65 14.01 4.02
N LEU A 130 -9.04 13.28 4.97
CA LEU A 130 -9.76 12.41 5.90
C LEU A 130 -10.69 13.20 6.82
N ASP A 131 -10.26 14.37 7.30
CA ASP A 131 -11.07 15.26 8.16
C ASP A 131 -12.26 15.85 7.40
N ALA A 132 -12.12 16.07 6.09
CA ALA A 132 -13.20 16.41 5.19
C ALA A 132 -14.11 15.21 4.80
N GLY A 133 -13.92 14.03 5.42
CA GLY A 133 -14.71 12.83 5.16
C GLY A 133 -14.38 12.12 3.84
N ARG A 134 -13.31 12.51 3.14
CA ARG A 134 -12.86 11.85 1.90
C ARG A 134 -12.14 10.54 2.25
N ARG A 135 -12.36 9.49 1.45
CA ARG A 135 -11.85 8.13 1.74
C ARG A 135 -11.11 7.47 0.57
N ARG A 136 -11.16 8.05 -0.63
CA ARG A 136 -10.45 7.52 -1.81
C ARG A 136 -9.03 8.08 -1.84
N VAL A 137 -8.06 7.25 -2.19
CA VAL A 137 -6.64 7.66 -2.23
C VAL A 137 -6.41 8.86 -3.16
N ILE A 138 -7.13 8.94 -4.28
CA ILE A 138 -7.01 10.06 -5.24
C ILE A 138 -7.64 11.39 -4.77
N SER A 139 -8.00 11.51 -3.50
CA SER A 139 -8.77 12.65 -2.99
C SER A 139 -7.96 13.65 -2.17
N PHE A 140 -6.63 13.55 -2.12
CA PHE A 140 -5.76 14.48 -1.41
C PHE A 140 -4.78 15.16 -2.37
#